data_AF-A0A1F7US02-F1
#
_entry.id   AF-A0A1F7US02-F1
#
_cell.length_a   1.000
_cell.length_b   1.000
_cell.length_c   1.000
_cell.angle_alpha   90.00
_cell.angle_beta   90.00
_cell.angle_gamma   90.00
#
_symmetry.space_group_name_H-M   'P 1'
#
loop_
_entity.id
_entity.type
_entity.pdbx_description
1 polymer ?
#
loop_
_entity_poly.entity_id
_entity_poly.type
_entity_poly.pdbx_seq_one_letter_code
_entity_poly.pdbx_strand_id
1 'polypeptide(L)'
;MGSNDSFHAMRRGLSEGQSEALLRNVWLAGGGDQGGNEAVHALLRGEMKVILQDAIVLLVDATGRCIPLPTIKGEHVDANRDFCLVQPAIDYAAILGRLQQFFAPGMKFVSAEEFAKQATALITRIRETKQVANLLKGVCLPIVLPQITVANYGQTLEETFLTAAERAYQAQYPDRTFYNYRAGTLAGQVQIVEESRHQRLVEKMAKGPVVLIHFPNPMQGFSIPADRKMISALPEGFMLAGALDTATSVVAHTVTLARNYHTPGLDCAANSWRGLSLCFKASDDGLGFRYRRLIADDDCSGGLSFVG
;
A
#
# COMPACT_ATOMS: atom_id res chain seq x y z
N MET A 1 -39.68 26.65 5.21
CA MET A 1 -38.45 27.49 5.27
C MET A 1 -37.83 27.47 3.88
N GLY A 2 -37.77 28.63 3.22
CA GLY A 2 -37.38 28.73 1.82
C GLY A 2 -35.85 28.67 1.63
N SER A 3 -35.39 28.41 0.41
CA SER A 3 -33.95 28.31 0.09
C SER A 3 -33.16 29.57 0.48
N ASN A 4 -33.78 30.75 0.46
CA ASN A 4 -33.17 32.01 0.90
C ASN A 4 -32.88 32.05 2.40
N ASP A 5 -33.75 31.50 3.25
CA ASP A 5 -33.53 31.46 4.70
C ASP A 5 -32.29 30.62 5.05
N SER A 6 -32.11 29.52 4.31
CA SER A 6 -30.96 28.63 4.43
C SER A 6 -29.65 29.30 3.99
N PHE A 7 -29.68 30.09 2.90
CA PHE A 7 -28.50 30.83 2.44
C PHE A 7 -28.08 31.91 3.44
N HIS A 8 -29.03 32.70 3.94
CA HIS A 8 -28.74 33.75 4.92
C HIS A 8 -28.28 33.18 6.27
N ALA A 9 -28.77 32.01 6.69
CA ALA A 9 -28.26 31.31 7.85
C ALA A 9 -26.81 30.83 7.65
N MET A 10 -26.50 30.19 6.51
CA MET A 10 -25.14 29.75 6.17
C MET A 10 -24.17 30.94 6.13
N ARG A 11 -24.52 32.02 5.43
CA ARG A 11 -23.67 33.22 5.31
C ARG A 11 -23.35 33.84 6.66
N ARG A 12 -24.34 33.91 7.57
CA ARG A 12 -24.15 34.44 8.94
C ARG A 12 -23.30 33.53 9.82
N GLY A 13 -23.19 32.24 9.48
CA GLY A 13 -22.36 31.27 10.20
C GLY A 13 -20.89 31.28 9.79
N LEU A 14 -20.52 31.95 8.70
CA LEU A 14 -19.11 32.08 8.29
C LEU A 14 -18.41 33.17 9.09
N SER A 15 -17.18 32.89 9.53
CA SER A 15 -16.30 33.94 10.05
C SER A 15 -15.82 34.85 8.91
N GLU A 16 -15.26 36.00 9.28
CA GLU A 16 -14.62 36.93 8.33
C GLU A 16 -13.51 36.23 7.52
N GLY A 17 -12.63 35.48 8.21
CA GLY A 17 -11.56 34.72 7.55
C GLY A 17 -12.07 33.60 6.64
N GLN A 18 -13.19 32.95 6.96
CA GLN A 18 -13.81 31.95 6.05
C GLN A 18 -14.43 32.61 4.82
N SER A 19 -15.04 33.80 4.98
CA SER A 19 -15.61 34.57 3.89
C SER A 19 -14.52 35.07 2.93
N GLU A 20 -13.40 35.55 3.48
CA GLU A 20 -12.21 35.93 2.72
C GLU A 20 -11.60 34.75 1.98
N ALA A 21 -11.44 33.60 2.64
CA ALA A 21 -10.94 32.38 2.02
C ALA A 21 -11.81 31.91 0.84
N LEU A 22 -13.14 31.99 0.97
CA LEU A 22 -14.06 31.65 -0.11
C LEU A 22 -13.85 32.56 -1.33
N LEU A 23 -13.83 33.88 -1.13
CA LEU A 23 -13.60 34.85 -2.20
C LEU A 23 -12.22 34.66 -2.86
N ARG A 24 -11.18 34.43 -2.04
CA ARG A 24 -9.82 34.17 -2.52
C ARG A 24 -9.73 32.90 -3.38
N ASN A 25 -10.43 31.83 -3.01
CA ASN A 25 -10.43 30.59 -3.79
C ASN A 25 -11.11 30.77 -5.15
N VAL A 26 -12.22 31.52 -5.21
CA VAL A 26 -12.88 31.86 -6.48
C VAL A 26 -11.99 32.74 -7.35
N TRP A 27 -11.33 33.74 -6.76
CA TRP A 27 -10.40 34.62 -7.45
C TRP A 27 -9.20 33.85 -8.03
N LEU A 28 -8.59 32.95 -7.26
CA LEU A 28 -7.51 32.09 -7.73
C LEU A 28 -7.96 31.17 -8.86
N ALA A 29 -9.15 30.57 -8.75
CA ALA A 29 -9.71 29.73 -9.82
C ALA A 29 -9.94 30.49 -11.13
N GLY A 30 -10.20 31.80 -11.04
CA GLY A 30 -10.30 32.71 -12.19
C GLY A 30 -8.98 33.17 -12.79
N GLY A 31 -7.84 32.65 -12.34
CA GLY A 31 -6.51 33.04 -12.85
C GLY A 31 -5.76 34.05 -12.00
N GLY A 32 -6.22 34.32 -10.77
CA GLY A 32 -5.51 35.18 -9.81
C GLY A 32 -5.24 36.57 -10.39
N ASP A 33 -4.00 37.05 -10.30
CA ASP A 33 -3.63 38.39 -10.79
C ASP A 33 -3.87 38.59 -12.29
N GLN A 34 -3.96 37.51 -13.05
CA GLN A 34 -4.10 37.55 -14.51
C GLN A 34 -5.56 37.57 -15.00
N GLY A 35 -6.54 37.36 -14.11
CA GLY A 35 -7.95 37.26 -14.52
C GLY A 35 -8.99 37.05 -13.42
N GLY A 36 -8.55 36.86 -12.17
CA GLY A 36 -9.41 36.52 -11.04
C GLY A 36 -10.48 37.57 -10.74
N ASN A 37 -10.16 38.86 -10.88
CA ASN A 37 -11.14 39.93 -10.68
C ASN A 37 -12.26 39.86 -11.72
N GLU A 38 -11.93 39.66 -13.00
CA GLU A 38 -12.94 39.57 -14.06
C GLU A 38 -13.80 38.31 -13.90
N ALA A 39 -13.20 37.18 -13.54
CA ALA A 39 -13.93 35.95 -13.27
C ALA A 39 -14.92 36.09 -12.10
N VAL A 40 -14.51 36.74 -11.00
CA VAL A 40 -15.40 37.03 -9.86
C VAL A 40 -16.55 37.95 -10.29
N HIS A 41 -16.28 38.99 -11.06
CA HIS A 41 -17.33 39.90 -11.53
C HIS A 41 -18.28 39.24 -12.55
N ALA A 42 -17.78 38.42 -13.47
CA ALA A 42 -18.59 37.63 -14.39
C ALA A 42 -19.51 36.64 -13.65
N LEU A 43 -19.02 36.04 -12.56
CA LEU A 43 -19.84 35.22 -11.65
C LEU A 43 -20.96 36.04 -10.98
N LEU A 44 -20.65 37.24 -10.48
CA LEU A 44 -21.66 38.13 -9.87
C LEU A 44 -22.71 38.62 -10.89
N ARG A 45 -22.33 38.76 -12.17
CA ARG A 45 -23.24 39.12 -13.27
C ARG A 45 -24.04 37.92 -13.81
N GLY A 46 -23.73 36.69 -13.38
CA GLY A 46 -24.39 35.47 -13.84
C GLY A 46 -23.93 34.99 -15.22
N GLU A 47 -22.83 35.51 -15.75
CA GLU A 47 -22.22 35.12 -17.03
C GLU A 47 -21.40 33.83 -16.90
N MET A 48 -21.01 33.48 -15.68
CA MET A 48 -20.29 32.26 -15.34
C MET A 48 -21.07 31.44 -14.30
N LYS A 49 -20.83 30.12 -14.27
CA LYS A 49 -21.36 29.21 -13.25
C LYS A 49 -20.21 28.62 -12.44
N VAL A 50 -20.38 28.53 -11.13
CA VAL A 50 -19.46 27.78 -10.27
C VAL A 50 -19.84 26.30 -10.32
N ILE A 51 -18.89 25.44 -10.70
CA ILE A 51 -18.99 23.99 -10.52
C ILE A 51 -18.14 23.64 -9.31
N LEU A 52 -18.78 23.09 -8.27
CA LEU A 52 -18.05 22.59 -7.10
C LEU A 52 -17.54 21.20 -7.42
N GLN A 53 -16.23 21.02 -7.27
CA GLN A 53 -15.59 19.72 -7.30
C GLN A 53 -14.89 19.49 -5.96
N ASP A 54 -14.83 18.24 -5.52
CA ASP A 54 -13.99 17.91 -4.37
C ASP A 54 -12.54 18.29 -4.69
N ALA A 55 -11.93 19.12 -3.85
CA ALA A 55 -10.50 19.44 -3.94
C ALA A 55 -9.60 18.22 -3.61
N ILE A 56 -10.21 17.07 -3.33
CA ILE A 56 -9.53 15.86 -2.91
C ILE A 56 -8.93 15.22 -4.14
N VAL A 57 -7.62 15.37 -4.28
CA VAL A 57 -6.83 14.58 -5.22
C VAL A 57 -6.89 13.13 -4.77
N LEU A 58 -7.63 12.31 -5.50
CA LEU A 58 -7.58 10.86 -5.33
C LEU A 58 -6.18 10.39 -5.71
N LEU A 59 -5.58 9.57 -4.86
CA LEU A 59 -4.29 8.93 -5.11
C LEU A 59 -4.45 7.51 -5.63
N VAL A 60 -5.68 6.99 -5.58
CA VAL A 60 -6.04 5.61 -5.89
C VAL A 60 -7.34 5.59 -6.68
N ASP A 61 -7.32 4.90 -7.82
CA ASP A 61 -8.42 4.81 -8.76
C ASP A 61 -9.53 3.88 -8.25
N ALA A 62 -10.61 3.74 -9.04
CA ALA A 62 -11.76 2.92 -8.64
C ALA A 62 -11.46 1.41 -8.52
N THR A 63 -10.31 0.93 -9.00
CA THR A 63 -9.89 -0.48 -8.94
C THR A 63 -8.98 -0.78 -7.75
N GLY A 64 -8.58 0.24 -6.98
CA GLY A 64 -7.61 0.11 -5.91
C GLY A 64 -6.16 0.26 -6.36
N ARG A 65 -5.92 0.67 -7.60
CA ARG A 65 -4.59 0.96 -8.13
C ARG A 65 -4.23 2.43 -7.90
N CYS A 66 -2.99 2.70 -7.50
CA CYS A 66 -2.44 4.03 -7.39
C CYS A 66 -2.47 4.76 -8.74
N ILE A 67 -2.86 6.03 -8.70
CA ILE A 67 -2.89 6.90 -9.88
C ILE A 67 -1.48 7.48 -10.08
N PRO A 68 -0.84 7.26 -11.25
CA PRO A 68 0.43 7.92 -11.55
C PRO A 68 0.26 9.43 -11.50
N LEU A 69 0.99 10.10 -10.62
CA LEU A 69 0.91 11.56 -10.50
C LEU A 69 1.87 12.23 -11.49
N PRO A 70 1.48 13.33 -12.17
CA PRO A 70 2.35 14.06 -13.09
C PRO A 70 3.65 14.56 -12.46
N THR A 71 3.65 14.78 -11.14
CA THR A 71 4.80 15.26 -10.36
C THR A 71 5.81 14.15 -10.02
N ILE A 72 5.42 12.87 -10.18
CA ILE A 72 6.27 11.73 -9.88
C ILE A 72 7.01 11.30 -11.14
N LYS A 73 8.34 11.34 -11.07
CA LYS A 73 9.22 10.81 -12.12
C LYS A 73 9.37 9.30 -11.96
N GLY A 74 9.29 8.57 -13.06
CA GLY A 74 9.51 7.13 -13.13
C GLY A 74 8.68 6.50 -14.24
N GLU A 75 9.17 5.39 -14.78
CA GLU A 75 8.43 4.62 -15.79
C GLU A 75 7.22 3.96 -15.13
N HIS A 76 6.11 3.95 -15.86
CA HIS A 76 4.93 3.17 -15.54
C HIS A 76 4.25 2.78 -16.85
N VAL A 77 3.60 1.62 -16.83
CA VAL A 77 2.78 1.09 -17.90
C VAL A 77 1.39 0.77 -17.36
N ASP A 78 0.44 0.45 -18.23
CA ASP A 78 -0.86 -0.04 -17.78
C ASP A 78 -0.72 -1.40 -17.10
N ALA A 79 -1.55 -1.65 -16.08
CA ALA A 79 -1.56 -2.93 -15.39
C ALA A 79 -2.14 -4.02 -16.31
N ASN A 80 -1.46 -5.15 -16.41
CA ASN A 80 -1.95 -6.30 -17.14
C ASN A 80 -3.04 -7.02 -16.34
N ARG A 81 -4.27 -7.00 -16.87
CA ARG A 81 -5.45 -7.54 -16.19
C ARG A 81 -5.48 -9.06 -16.10
N ASP A 82 -4.66 -9.75 -16.89
CA ASP A 82 -4.50 -11.21 -16.80
C ASP A 82 -3.73 -11.62 -15.54
N PHE A 83 -3.02 -10.68 -14.90
CA PHE A 83 -2.38 -10.85 -13.61
C PHE A 83 -3.19 -10.14 -12.55
N CYS A 84 -4.03 -10.89 -11.85
CA CYS A 84 -4.95 -10.33 -10.88
C CYS A 84 -5.06 -11.18 -9.60
N LEU A 85 -5.44 -10.51 -8.53
CA LEU A 85 -5.67 -11.12 -7.22
C LEU A 85 -7.16 -11.08 -6.90
N VAL A 86 -7.63 -12.11 -6.21
CA VAL A 86 -9.01 -12.19 -5.71
C VAL A 86 -8.96 -12.02 -4.21
N GLN A 87 -9.77 -11.10 -3.67
CA GLN A 87 -9.87 -10.89 -2.23
C GLN A 87 -10.32 -12.18 -1.53
N PRO A 88 -9.52 -12.77 -0.63
CA PRO A 88 -9.97 -13.91 0.16
C PRO A 88 -10.96 -13.47 1.23
N ALA A 89 -11.77 -14.42 1.71
CA ALA A 89 -12.48 -14.25 2.97
C ALA A 89 -11.49 -14.02 4.12
N ILE A 90 -11.77 -13.05 4.98
CA ILE A 90 -10.89 -12.71 6.10
C ILE A 90 -11.36 -13.45 7.36
N ASP A 91 -10.57 -14.44 7.77
CA ASP A 91 -10.68 -15.10 9.08
C ASP A 91 -9.39 -14.83 9.87
N TYR A 92 -9.48 -13.91 10.83
CA TYR A 92 -8.34 -13.49 11.64
C TYR A 92 -7.72 -14.63 12.46
N ALA A 93 -8.55 -15.55 12.97
CA ALA A 93 -8.07 -16.67 13.76
C ALA A 93 -7.34 -17.69 12.88
N ALA A 94 -7.88 -17.99 11.70
CA ALA A 94 -7.23 -18.89 10.74
C ALA A 94 -5.92 -18.29 10.21
N ILE A 95 -5.90 -16.99 9.87
CA ILE A 95 -4.69 -16.28 9.42
C ILE A 95 -3.61 -16.34 10.52
N LEU A 96 -3.96 -16.02 11.77
CA LEU A 96 -3.02 -16.06 12.88
C LEU A 96 -2.52 -17.49 13.17
N GLY A 97 -3.41 -18.47 13.18
CA GLY A 97 -3.06 -19.87 13.39
C GLY A 97 -2.09 -20.37 12.32
N ARG A 98 -2.29 -19.99 11.06
CA ARG A 98 -1.38 -20.31 9.95
C ARG A 98 -0.01 -19.65 10.14
N LEU A 99 0.04 -18.38 10.54
CA LEU A 99 1.30 -17.71 10.85
C LEU A 99 2.05 -18.43 11.99
N GLN A 100 1.37 -18.73 13.10
CA GLN A 100 1.95 -19.43 14.24
C GLN A 100 2.43 -20.85 13.90
N GLN A 101 1.77 -21.54 12.97
CA GLN A 101 2.15 -22.88 12.52
C GLN A 101 3.49 -22.89 11.77
N PHE A 102 3.74 -21.88 10.93
CA PHE A 102 4.89 -21.90 10.01
C PHE A 102 6.09 -21.06 10.47
N PHE A 103 5.87 -20.04 11.30
CA PHE A 103 6.96 -19.34 11.98
C PHE A 103 7.53 -20.18 13.14
N ALA A 104 8.73 -19.82 13.61
CA ALA A 104 9.43 -20.58 14.63
C ALA A 104 8.66 -20.62 15.97
N PRO A 105 8.66 -21.76 16.69
CA PRO A 105 8.08 -21.85 18.02
C PRO A 105 8.65 -20.78 18.97
N GLY A 106 7.79 -20.16 19.77
CA GLY A 106 8.17 -19.13 20.73
C GLY A 106 8.24 -17.70 20.18
N MET A 107 8.07 -17.50 18.87
CA MET A 107 7.84 -16.15 18.34
C MET A 107 6.54 -15.58 18.88
N LYS A 108 6.59 -14.33 19.35
CA LYS A 108 5.43 -13.67 19.95
C LYS A 108 4.58 -13.01 18.88
N PHE A 109 3.29 -13.30 18.92
CA PHE A 109 2.24 -12.68 18.12
C PHE A 109 1.19 -12.04 19.05
N VAL A 110 0.27 -11.24 18.50
CA VAL A 110 -0.95 -10.82 19.22
C VAL A 110 -1.93 -11.99 19.37
N SER A 111 -2.96 -11.83 20.20
CA SER A 111 -4.10 -12.76 20.22
C SER A 111 -4.99 -12.58 18.98
N ALA A 112 -5.84 -13.56 18.67
CA ALA A 112 -6.78 -13.46 17.55
C ALA A 112 -7.77 -12.28 17.71
N GLU A 113 -8.23 -12.03 18.93
CA GLU A 113 -9.11 -10.89 19.25
C GLU A 113 -8.40 -9.56 19.02
N GLU A 114 -7.16 -9.42 19.50
CA GLU A 114 -6.39 -8.19 19.31
C GLU A 114 -6.02 -7.99 17.83
N PHE A 115 -5.74 -9.07 17.09
CA PHE A 115 -5.55 -9.01 15.65
C PHE A 115 -6.78 -8.47 14.93
N ALA A 116 -7.95 -9.06 15.17
CA ALA A 116 -9.21 -8.64 14.55
C ALA A 116 -9.52 -7.17 14.87
N LYS A 117 -9.35 -6.78 16.14
CA LYS A 117 -9.59 -5.41 16.61
C LYS A 117 -8.66 -4.40 15.95
N GLN A 118 -7.34 -4.64 15.97
CA GLN A 118 -6.37 -3.73 15.37
C GLN A 118 -6.53 -3.64 13.85
N ALA A 119 -6.70 -4.77 13.16
CA ALA A 119 -6.89 -4.78 11.71
C ALA A 119 -8.16 -4.03 11.30
N THR A 120 -9.26 -4.22 12.02
CA THR A 120 -10.52 -3.47 11.78
C THR A 120 -10.32 -1.97 11.98
N ALA A 121 -9.61 -1.56 13.03
CA ALA A 121 -9.31 -0.16 13.27
C ALA A 121 -8.45 0.46 12.13
N LEU A 122 -7.44 -0.27 11.64
CA LEU A 122 -6.63 0.17 10.50
C LEU A 122 -7.47 0.32 9.23
N ILE A 123 -8.32 -0.67 8.91
CA ILE A 123 -9.23 -0.62 7.75
C ILE A 123 -10.18 0.58 7.85
N THR A 124 -10.74 0.85 9.03
CA THR A 124 -11.59 2.03 9.26
C THR A 124 -10.84 3.33 8.99
N ARG A 125 -9.60 3.48 9.48
CA ARG A 125 -8.78 4.68 9.21
C ARG A 125 -8.50 4.86 7.72
N ILE A 126 -8.25 3.78 6.98
CA ILE A 126 -8.07 3.84 5.52
C ILE A 126 -9.37 4.29 4.84
N ARG A 127 -10.52 3.73 5.24
CA ARG A 127 -11.85 4.07 4.71
C ARG A 127 -12.19 5.56 4.92
N GLU A 128 -11.80 6.11 6.06
CA GLU A 128 -12.02 7.52 6.41
C GLU A 128 -11.04 8.48 5.71
N THR A 129 -9.94 7.96 5.16
CA THR A 129 -8.94 8.76 4.43
C THR A 129 -9.30 8.85 2.95
N LYS A 130 -10.07 9.88 2.59
CA LYS A 130 -10.69 10.02 1.25
C LYS A 130 -9.71 9.88 0.07
N GLN A 131 -8.46 10.34 0.18
CA GLN A 131 -7.45 10.24 -0.89
C GLN A 131 -7.11 8.79 -1.27
N VAL A 132 -7.24 7.85 -0.33
CA VAL A 132 -6.76 6.45 -0.46
C VAL A 132 -7.84 5.42 -0.11
N ALA A 133 -9.06 5.84 0.22
CA ALA A 133 -10.16 4.94 0.58
C ALA A 133 -10.43 3.88 -0.50
N ASN A 134 -10.15 4.20 -1.77
CA ASN A 134 -10.26 3.26 -2.87
C ASN A 134 -9.27 2.08 -2.81
N LEU A 135 -8.20 2.12 -2.00
CA LEU A 135 -7.34 0.94 -1.78
C LEU A 135 -8.15 -0.27 -1.30
N LEU A 136 -9.22 -0.03 -0.54
CA LEU A 136 -10.11 -1.07 -0.05
C LEU A 136 -11.02 -1.67 -1.13
N LYS A 137 -10.99 -1.14 -2.36
CA LYS A 137 -11.61 -1.76 -3.54
C LYS A 137 -10.68 -2.76 -4.22
N GLY A 138 -9.37 -2.66 -3.96
CA GLY A 138 -8.38 -3.67 -4.35
C GLY A 138 -8.24 -4.76 -3.28
N VAL A 139 -7.25 -5.63 -3.45
CA VAL A 139 -6.97 -6.69 -2.47
C VAL A 139 -6.30 -6.09 -1.22
N CYS A 140 -6.87 -6.42 -0.07
CA CYS A 140 -6.50 -5.93 1.25
C CYS A 140 -6.33 -7.14 2.18
N LEU A 141 -5.10 -7.37 2.65
CA LEU A 141 -4.70 -8.57 3.38
C LEU A 141 -4.19 -8.20 4.78
N PRO A 142 -5.01 -8.37 5.83
CA PRO A 142 -4.53 -8.25 7.20
C PRO A 142 -3.49 -9.33 7.52
N ILE A 143 -2.39 -8.94 8.16
CA ILE A 143 -1.36 -9.86 8.65
C ILE A 143 -0.82 -9.40 10.01
N VAL A 144 -0.09 -10.29 10.68
CA VAL A 144 0.64 -10.01 11.91
C VAL A 144 2.11 -10.40 11.72
N LEU A 145 3.01 -9.45 11.89
CA LEU A 145 4.45 -9.75 12.00
C LEU A 145 4.80 -10.06 13.45
N PRO A 146 5.64 -11.08 13.71
CA PRO A 146 6.06 -11.42 15.07
C PRO A 146 6.95 -10.33 15.67
N GLN A 147 7.02 -10.30 17.01
CA GLN A 147 8.03 -9.49 17.70
C GLN A 147 9.43 -10.08 17.43
N ILE A 148 10.32 -9.28 16.85
CA ILE A 148 11.72 -9.66 16.61
C ILE A 148 12.60 -8.42 16.40
N THR A 149 13.83 -8.47 16.91
CA THR A 149 14.87 -7.48 16.58
C THR A 149 15.58 -7.88 15.30
N VAL A 150 15.49 -7.04 14.27
CA VAL A 150 16.13 -7.28 12.97
C VAL A 150 17.50 -6.58 12.95
N ALA A 151 18.55 -7.28 13.37
CA ALA A 151 19.92 -6.74 13.34
C ALA A 151 20.52 -6.76 11.92
N ASN A 152 20.23 -7.81 11.14
CA ASN A 152 20.64 -7.95 9.75
C ASN A 152 19.43 -8.35 8.92
N TYR A 153 18.91 -7.41 8.14
CA TYR A 153 17.66 -7.60 7.40
C TYR A 153 17.69 -8.83 6.50
N GLY A 154 18.78 -9.01 5.73
CA GLY A 154 18.90 -10.13 4.80
C GLY A 154 19.02 -11.48 5.48
N GLN A 155 19.73 -11.55 6.62
CA GLN A 155 19.83 -12.78 7.41
C GLN A 155 18.48 -13.14 8.05
N THR A 156 17.81 -12.18 8.69
CA THR A 156 16.48 -12.39 9.28
C THR A 156 15.46 -12.79 8.22
N LEU A 157 15.50 -12.15 7.05
CA LEU A 157 14.67 -12.53 5.91
C LEU A 157 14.88 -14.00 5.52
N GLU A 158 16.13 -14.43 5.33
CA GLU A 158 16.47 -15.78 4.87
C GLU A 158 16.12 -16.86 5.89
N GLU A 159 16.63 -16.71 7.11
CA GLU A 159 16.57 -17.76 8.14
C GLU A 159 15.19 -17.86 8.80
N THR A 160 14.39 -16.78 8.79
CA THR A 160 13.08 -16.76 9.46
C THR A 160 11.94 -16.68 8.45
N PHE A 161 11.91 -15.63 7.63
CA PHE A 161 10.71 -15.29 6.86
C PHE A 161 10.58 -16.13 5.58
N LEU A 162 11.67 -16.32 4.83
CA LEU A 162 11.68 -17.18 3.65
C LEU A 162 11.52 -18.65 4.03
N THR A 163 12.13 -19.08 5.14
CA THR A 163 11.95 -20.44 5.67
C THR A 163 10.48 -20.69 6.05
N ALA A 164 9.80 -19.73 6.70
CA ALA A 164 8.37 -19.85 6.99
C ALA A 164 7.52 -19.85 5.70
N ALA A 165 7.83 -18.98 4.73
CA ALA A 165 7.13 -18.91 3.45
C ALA A 165 7.27 -20.20 2.64
N GLU A 166 8.47 -20.79 2.59
CA GLU A 166 8.74 -22.08 1.95
C GLU A 166 7.86 -23.18 2.57
N ARG A 167 7.89 -23.33 3.90
CA ARG A 167 7.10 -24.34 4.61
C ARG A 167 5.61 -24.17 4.36
N ALA A 168 5.11 -22.93 4.40
CA ALA A 168 3.71 -22.62 4.16
C ALA A 168 3.29 -22.92 2.70
N TYR A 169 4.17 -22.63 1.75
CA TYR A 169 3.96 -22.88 0.33
C TYR A 169 3.92 -24.38 0.03
N GLN A 170 4.92 -25.14 0.47
CA GLN A 170 5.00 -26.59 0.26
C GLN A 170 3.87 -27.34 0.97
N ALA A 171 3.43 -26.86 2.15
CA ALA A 171 2.25 -27.43 2.81
C ALA A 171 0.95 -27.17 2.04
N GLN A 172 0.86 -26.06 1.32
CA GLN A 172 -0.31 -25.71 0.50
C GLN A 172 -0.31 -26.39 -0.87
N TYR A 173 0.88 -26.59 -1.45
CA TYR A 173 1.10 -27.18 -2.76
C TYR A 173 2.20 -28.25 -2.67
N PRO A 174 1.89 -29.48 -2.23
CA PRO A 174 2.90 -30.53 -1.98
C PRO A 174 3.71 -30.92 -3.21
N ASP A 175 3.14 -30.77 -4.41
CA ASP A 175 3.77 -31.13 -5.68
C ASP A 175 4.53 -29.95 -6.34
N ARG A 176 4.64 -28.80 -5.66
CA ARG A 176 5.31 -27.61 -6.16
C ARG A 176 6.51 -27.24 -5.33
N THR A 177 7.46 -26.54 -5.96
CA THR A 177 8.72 -26.17 -5.31
C THR A 177 8.76 -24.67 -4.96
N PHE A 178 9.29 -24.36 -3.79
CA PHE A 178 9.72 -23.01 -3.44
C PHE A 178 11.19 -22.83 -3.84
N TYR A 179 11.48 -21.84 -4.67
CA TYR A 179 12.84 -21.58 -5.15
C TYR A 179 13.38 -20.29 -4.51
N ASN A 180 14.28 -20.42 -3.54
CA ASN A 180 15.08 -19.28 -3.10
C ASN A 180 16.30 -19.11 -4.03
N TYR A 181 16.13 -18.35 -5.12
CA TYR A 181 17.23 -18.10 -6.05
C TYR A 181 18.35 -17.25 -5.44
N ARG A 182 18.14 -16.64 -4.27
CA ARG A 182 19.11 -15.79 -3.55
C ARG A 182 19.68 -16.48 -2.31
N ALA A 183 19.48 -17.79 -2.16
CA ALA A 183 19.98 -18.59 -1.05
C ALA A 183 21.46 -18.31 -0.75
N GLY A 184 21.77 -17.95 0.49
CA GLY A 184 23.13 -17.68 0.98
C GLY A 184 23.73 -16.35 0.52
N THR A 185 22.94 -15.46 -0.09
CA THR A 185 23.44 -14.17 -0.63
C THR A 185 22.77 -12.94 -0.02
N LEU A 186 21.88 -13.13 0.95
CA LEU A 186 21.05 -12.05 1.50
C LEU A 186 21.72 -11.35 2.69
N ALA A 187 22.37 -12.11 3.57
CA ALA A 187 23.01 -11.58 4.78
C ALA A 187 23.96 -10.40 4.47
N GLY A 188 23.67 -9.23 5.07
CA GLY A 188 24.47 -8.01 4.88
C GLY A 188 24.36 -7.36 3.49
N GLN A 189 23.56 -7.90 2.58
CA GLN A 189 23.41 -7.41 1.19
C GLN A 189 22.05 -6.78 0.94
N VAL A 190 21.08 -6.97 1.85
CA VAL A 190 19.75 -6.36 1.76
C VAL A 190 19.70 -5.12 2.64
N GLN A 191 19.35 -3.99 2.04
CA GLN A 191 19.17 -2.70 2.69
C GLN A 191 17.71 -2.28 2.62
N ILE A 192 17.26 -1.54 3.63
CA ILE A 192 16.00 -0.81 3.57
C ILE A 192 16.27 0.53 2.88
N VAL A 193 15.45 0.85 1.90
CA VAL A 193 15.53 2.11 1.19
C VAL A 193 14.86 3.20 2.02
N GLU A 194 15.56 4.29 2.30
CA GLU A 194 15.15 5.31 3.28
C GLU A 194 13.76 5.90 2.97
N GLU A 195 13.50 6.27 1.72
CA GLU A 195 12.23 6.88 1.31
C GLU A 195 11.03 5.92 1.40
N SER A 196 11.26 4.61 1.56
CA SER A 196 10.20 3.59 1.62
C SER A 196 9.36 3.64 2.90
N ARG A 197 9.85 4.33 3.95
CA ARG A 197 9.29 4.35 5.32
C ARG A 197 9.29 2.99 6.04
N HIS A 198 9.86 1.95 5.44
CA HIS A 198 9.80 0.57 5.94
C HIS A 198 10.63 0.33 7.20
N GLN A 199 11.62 1.19 7.47
CA GLN A 199 12.39 1.16 8.73
C GLN A 199 11.47 1.26 9.97
N ARG A 200 10.35 1.98 9.85
CA ARG A 200 9.34 2.11 10.92
C ARG A 200 8.72 0.77 11.30
N LEU A 201 8.51 -0.14 10.34
CA LEU A 201 8.00 -1.48 10.62
C LEU A 201 9.00 -2.27 11.46
N VAL A 202 10.26 -2.26 11.05
CA VAL A 202 11.34 -2.96 11.76
C VAL A 202 11.48 -2.46 13.20
N GLU A 203 11.40 -1.14 13.41
CA GLU A 203 11.42 -0.54 14.74
C GLU A 203 10.19 -0.91 15.59
N LYS A 204 9.00 -0.99 14.99
CA LYS A 204 7.79 -1.47 15.68
C LYS A 204 7.92 -2.94 16.07
N MET A 205 8.43 -3.79 15.16
CA MET A 205 8.64 -5.23 15.40
C MET A 205 9.61 -5.51 16.56
N ALA A 206 10.62 -4.66 16.77
CA ALA A 206 11.52 -4.80 17.92
C ALA A 206 10.78 -4.59 19.26
N LYS A 207 9.74 -3.74 19.28
CA LYS A 207 8.98 -3.39 20.50
C LYS A 207 7.84 -4.37 20.80
N GLY A 208 7.27 -4.99 19.76
CA GLY A 208 6.15 -5.92 19.90
C GLY A 208 5.68 -6.47 18.56
N PRO A 209 4.74 -7.43 18.57
CA PRO A 209 4.12 -7.90 17.33
C PRO A 209 3.36 -6.76 16.64
N VAL A 210 3.36 -6.76 15.31
CA VAL A 210 2.78 -5.67 14.51
C VAL A 210 1.64 -6.18 13.65
N VAL A 211 0.43 -5.69 13.89
CA VAL A 211 -0.71 -5.86 12.98
C VAL A 211 -0.60 -4.81 11.88
N LEU A 212 -0.76 -5.23 10.62
CA LEU A 212 -0.78 -4.31 9.48
C LEU A 212 -1.75 -4.79 8.39
N ILE A 213 -2.08 -3.88 7.49
CA ILE A 213 -2.84 -4.18 6.27
C ILE A 213 -1.89 -4.14 5.08
N HIS A 214 -1.74 -5.26 4.38
CA HIS A 214 -0.92 -5.38 3.18
C HIS A 214 -1.79 -5.29 1.92
N PHE A 215 -1.37 -4.46 0.98
CA PHE A 215 -1.97 -4.27 -0.34
C PHE A 215 -0.94 -4.74 -1.38
N PRO A 216 -1.09 -5.95 -1.93
CA PRO A 216 -0.07 -6.57 -2.77
C PRO A 216 0.08 -5.95 -4.17
N ASN A 217 -1.02 -5.46 -4.78
CA ASN A 217 -1.04 -5.01 -6.17
C ASN A 217 -1.45 -3.54 -6.46
N PRO A 218 -1.40 -2.57 -5.52
CA PRO A 218 -1.85 -1.21 -5.79
C PRO A 218 -0.96 -0.46 -6.78
N MET A 219 0.30 -0.87 -6.97
CA MET A 219 1.24 -0.22 -7.90
C MET A 219 1.58 -1.10 -9.11
N GLN A 220 0.65 -1.95 -9.54
CA GLN A 220 0.91 -2.83 -10.68
C GLN A 220 1.24 -2.01 -11.94
N GLY A 221 2.31 -2.36 -12.66
CA GLY A 221 2.77 -1.61 -13.84
C GLY A 221 3.72 -0.45 -13.52
N PHE A 222 4.04 -0.16 -12.26
CA PHE A 222 4.99 0.88 -11.90
C PHE A 222 6.41 0.31 -11.90
N SER A 223 7.40 1.15 -12.18
CA SER A 223 8.80 0.85 -11.89
C SER A 223 9.11 1.04 -10.40
N ILE A 224 10.07 0.29 -9.85
CA ILE A 224 10.49 0.45 -8.45
C ILE A 224 10.86 1.90 -8.07
N PRO A 225 11.55 2.68 -8.93
CA PRO A 225 11.76 4.10 -8.67
C PRO A 225 10.46 4.91 -8.61
N ALA A 226 9.47 4.60 -9.46
CA ALA A 226 8.15 5.23 -9.40
C ALA A 226 7.42 4.88 -8.10
N ASP A 227 7.48 3.63 -7.64
CA ASP A 227 6.91 3.21 -6.34
C ASP A 227 7.47 4.04 -5.18
N ARG A 228 8.80 4.15 -5.14
CA ARG A 228 9.56 4.92 -4.13
C ARG A 228 9.29 6.41 -4.17
N LYS A 229 8.81 6.95 -5.29
CA LYS A 229 8.34 8.34 -5.37
C LYS A 229 6.87 8.45 -4.98
N MET A 230 6.04 7.49 -5.36
CA MET A 230 4.61 7.43 -5.03
C MET A 230 4.35 7.42 -3.53
N ILE A 231 5.21 6.76 -2.75
CA ILE A 231 5.06 6.74 -1.29
C ILE A 231 5.10 8.13 -0.65
N SER A 232 5.79 9.10 -1.27
CA SER A 232 5.86 10.47 -0.74
C SER A 232 4.54 11.23 -0.83
N ALA A 233 3.68 10.88 -1.80
CA ALA A 233 2.33 11.44 -1.95
C ALA A 233 1.31 10.76 -1.02
N LEU A 234 1.58 9.53 -0.57
CA LEU A 234 0.67 8.78 0.29
C LEU A 234 0.73 9.25 1.75
N PRO A 235 -0.40 9.18 2.49
CA PRO A 235 -0.46 9.51 3.91
C PRO A 235 0.61 8.79 4.74
N GLU A 236 1.04 9.40 5.83
CA GLU A 236 2.21 8.97 6.61
C GLU A 236 2.15 7.51 7.11
N GLY A 237 0.95 6.99 7.38
CA GLY A 237 0.76 5.61 7.85
C GLY A 237 1.07 4.53 6.81
N PHE A 238 1.24 4.90 5.53
CA PHE A 238 1.64 4.00 4.45
C PHE A 238 3.16 3.93 4.33
N MET A 239 3.64 2.72 4.02
CA MET A 239 5.01 2.40 3.64
C MET A 239 4.99 1.47 2.41
N LEU A 240 6.09 1.43 1.66
CA LEU A 240 6.25 0.40 0.63
C LEU A 240 6.41 -0.99 1.28
N ALA A 241 5.93 -2.00 0.58
CA ALA A 241 6.12 -3.37 1.01
C ALA A 241 7.60 -3.77 0.89
N GLY A 242 8.08 -4.46 1.92
CA GLY A 242 9.40 -5.08 1.95
C GLY A 242 9.29 -6.60 1.88
N ALA A 243 10.44 -7.26 1.90
CA ALA A 243 10.51 -8.71 1.85
C ALA A 243 9.97 -9.38 3.12
N LEU A 244 10.03 -8.74 4.30
CA LEU A 244 9.54 -9.34 5.55
C LEU A 244 8.00 -9.43 5.59
N ASP A 245 7.30 -8.32 5.35
CA ASP A 245 5.84 -8.27 5.30
C ASP A 245 5.29 -8.97 4.07
N THR A 246 5.98 -8.95 2.93
CA THR A 246 5.59 -9.74 1.75
C THR A 246 5.71 -11.24 2.02
N ALA A 247 6.83 -11.71 2.59
CA ALA A 247 6.97 -13.13 2.97
C ALA A 247 5.93 -13.55 4.02
N THR A 248 5.67 -12.70 5.02
CA THR A 248 4.60 -12.93 6.02
C THR A 248 3.23 -13.03 5.35
N SER A 249 2.96 -12.17 4.37
CA SER A 249 1.72 -12.21 3.59
C SER A 249 1.61 -13.49 2.76
N VAL A 250 2.71 -13.97 2.16
CA VAL A 250 2.74 -15.27 1.47
C VAL A 250 2.43 -16.42 2.43
N VAL A 251 2.92 -16.39 3.67
CA VAL A 251 2.56 -17.38 4.69
C VAL A 251 1.07 -17.33 5.00
N ALA A 252 0.55 -16.15 5.33
CA ALA A 252 -0.85 -15.96 5.73
C ALA A 252 -1.85 -16.25 4.59
N HIS A 253 -1.51 -15.86 3.37
CA HIS A 253 -2.43 -15.78 2.21
C HIS A 253 -1.87 -16.53 1.00
N THR A 254 -1.27 -17.71 1.21
CA THR A 254 -0.56 -18.48 0.19
C THR A 254 -1.37 -18.74 -1.08
N VAL A 255 -2.66 -19.08 -0.92
CA VAL A 255 -3.56 -19.34 -2.07
C VAL A 255 -3.79 -18.08 -2.90
N THR A 256 -3.83 -16.91 -2.28
CA THR A 256 -4.03 -15.62 -2.96
C THR A 256 -2.75 -15.17 -3.65
N LEU A 257 -1.62 -15.25 -2.96
CA LEU A 257 -0.36 -14.60 -3.34
C LEU A 257 0.64 -15.51 -4.06
N ALA A 258 0.35 -16.81 -4.19
CA ALA A 258 1.27 -17.77 -4.80
C ALA A 258 0.51 -18.86 -5.58
N ARG A 259 -0.55 -18.50 -6.29
CA ARG A 259 -1.46 -19.47 -6.92
C ARG A 259 -0.88 -20.12 -8.17
N ASN A 260 -0.47 -19.32 -9.13
CA ASN A 260 -0.10 -19.76 -10.48
C ASN A 260 0.58 -18.62 -11.25
N TYR A 261 0.87 -18.86 -12.52
CA TYR A 261 1.49 -17.85 -13.39
C TYR A 261 0.72 -16.51 -13.43
N HIS A 262 -0.61 -16.54 -13.37
CA HIS A 262 -1.48 -15.35 -13.38
C HIS A 262 -1.55 -14.60 -12.04
N THR A 263 -0.70 -14.93 -11.07
CA THR A 263 -0.52 -14.13 -9.86
C THR A 263 0.52 -13.02 -10.12
N PRO A 264 0.20 -11.75 -9.84
CA PRO A 264 1.17 -10.66 -10.00
C PRO A 264 2.48 -10.92 -9.24
N GLY A 265 3.59 -10.48 -9.82
CA GLY A 265 4.87 -10.42 -9.13
C GLY A 265 4.78 -9.45 -7.94
N LEU A 266 5.25 -9.91 -6.77
CA LEU A 266 5.24 -9.14 -5.53
C LEU A 266 6.62 -8.54 -5.33
N ASP A 267 6.82 -7.33 -5.81
CA ASP A 267 8.07 -6.61 -5.67
C ASP A 267 8.21 -6.06 -4.24
N CYS A 268 9.38 -6.26 -3.66
CA CYS A 268 9.74 -5.75 -2.34
C CYS A 268 10.36 -4.37 -2.51
N ALA A 269 9.57 -3.39 -2.97
CA ALA A 269 10.05 -2.07 -3.39
C ALA A 269 10.77 -1.29 -2.26
N ALA A 270 10.46 -1.61 -1.00
CA ALA A 270 11.17 -1.07 0.16
C ALA A 270 12.61 -1.55 0.33
N ASN A 271 13.01 -2.63 -0.35
CA ASN A 271 14.34 -3.21 -0.24
C ASN A 271 15.21 -2.94 -1.46
N SER A 272 16.51 -2.85 -1.20
CA SER A 272 17.57 -2.89 -2.21
C SER A 272 18.50 -4.07 -1.92
N TRP A 273 18.73 -4.91 -2.92
CA TRP A 273 19.74 -5.95 -2.93
C TRP A 273 20.68 -5.67 -4.11
N ARG A 274 21.89 -5.18 -3.81
CA ARG A 274 22.91 -4.82 -4.82
C ARG A 274 22.39 -3.89 -5.93
N GLY A 275 21.57 -2.91 -5.57
CA GLY A 275 20.98 -1.94 -6.50
C GLY A 275 19.77 -2.45 -7.28
N LEU A 276 19.24 -3.63 -6.94
CA LEU A 276 18.02 -4.21 -7.49
C LEU A 276 16.97 -4.34 -6.39
N SER A 277 15.70 -4.56 -6.75
CA SER A 277 14.70 -4.98 -5.76
C SER A 277 14.69 -6.50 -5.63
N LEU A 278 14.02 -7.02 -4.60
CA LEU A 278 13.72 -8.43 -4.41
C LEU A 278 12.25 -8.66 -4.80
N CYS A 279 11.87 -9.88 -5.17
CA CYS A 279 10.47 -10.18 -5.44
C CYS A 279 10.11 -11.64 -5.24
N PHE A 280 8.81 -11.89 -5.06
CA PHE A 280 8.19 -13.21 -5.20
C PHE A 280 7.47 -13.28 -6.55
N LYS A 281 7.72 -14.33 -7.34
CA LYS A 281 7.01 -14.58 -8.60
C LYS A 281 6.51 -16.02 -8.63
N ALA A 282 5.20 -16.17 -8.77
CA ALA A 282 4.56 -17.47 -8.91
C ALA A 282 4.62 -17.96 -10.36
N SER A 283 4.64 -19.28 -10.52
CA SER A 283 4.43 -19.98 -11.78
C SER A 283 3.48 -21.14 -11.53
N ASP A 284 3.15 -21.89 -12.57
CA ASP A 284 2.26 -23.06 -12.43
C ASP A 284 2.94 -24.21 -11.64
N ASP A 285 4.28 -24.22 -11.61
CA ASP A 285 5.10 -25.26 -11.00
C ASP A 285 5.75 -24.86 -9.67
N GLY A 286 5.68 -23.58 -9.28
CA GLY A 286 6.42 -23.13 -8.09
C GLY A 286 6.24 -21.66 -7.71
N LEU A 287 6.95 -21.28 -6.65
CA LEU A 287 7.08 -19.90 -6.19
C LEU A 287 8.57 -19.56 -6.08
N GLY A 288 9.01 -18.55 -6.83
CA GLY A 288 10.39 -18.10 -6.82
C GLY A 288 10.59 -16.83 -6.00
N PHE A 289 11.53 -16.85 -5.05
CA PHE A 289 12.10 -15.66 -4.45
C PHE A 289 13.38 -15.26 -5.20
N ARG A 290 13.39 -14.08 -5.81
CA ARG A 290 14.47 -13.64 -6.73
C ARG A 290 14.68 -12.13 -6.69
N TYR A 291 15.51 -11.62 -7.60
CA TYR A 291 15.67 -10.18 -7.81
C TYR A 291 14.73 -9.67 -8.89
N ARG A 292 14.49 -8.35 -8.85
CA ARG A 292 13.70 -7.59 -9.80
C ARG A 292 14.49 -6.39 -10.32
N ARG A 293 14.46 -6.18 -11.64
CA ARG A 293 15.03 -4.98 -12.29
C ARG A 293 14.21 -3.74 -11.94
N LEU A 294 14.83 -2.56 -11.91
CA LEU A 294 14.15 -1.32 -11.52
C LEU A 294 13.31 -0.66 -12.65
N ILE A 295 12.76 -1.46 -13.56
CA ILE A 295 11.96 -1.03 -14.71
C ILE A 295 10.48 -1.33 -14.48
N ALA A 296 9.58 -0.64 -15.19
CA ALA A 296 8.16 -0.96 -15.17
C ALA A 296 7.90 -2.36 -15.76
N ASP A 297 6.96 -3.09 -15.17
CA ASP A 297 6.48 -4.38 -15.68
C ASP A 297 5.00 -4.50 -15.33
N ASP A 298 4.18 -4.83 -16.33
CA ASP A 298 2.73 -4.77 -16.26
C ASP A 298 2.13 -5.88 -15.38
N ASP A 299 2.93 -6.90 -15.06
CA ASP A 299 2.57 -8.04 -14.22
C ASP A 299 3.11 -7.98 -12.78
N CYS A 300 3.88 -6.95 -12.42
CA CYS A 300 4.49 -6.81 -11.08
C CYS A 300 4.00 -5.56 -10.35
N SER A 301 4.03 -5.60 -9.01
CA SER A 301 3.70 -4.45 -8.16
C SER A 301 4.60 -4.35 -6.92
N GLY A 302 5.02 -3.12 -6.59
CA GLY A 302 5.82 -2.82 -5.39
C GLY A 302 5.13 -2.95 -4.04
N GLY A 303 3.80 -3.16 -4.04
CA GLY A 303 3.00 -3.32 -2.83
C GLY A 303 2.96 -2.10 -1.89
N LEU A 304 1.98 -2.09 -0.99
CA LEU A 304 1.88 -1.13 0.11
C LEU A 304 1.55 -1.85 1.41
N SER A 305 2.02 -1.30 2.52
CA SER A 305 1.63 -1.75 3.84
C SER A 305 1.19 -0.55 4.70
N PHE A 306 0.19 -0.76 5.54
CA PHE A 306 -0.36 0.28 6.43
C PHE A 306 -0.34 -0.19 7.88
N VAL A 307 0.38 0.55 8.74
CA VAL A 307 0.64 0.21 10.15
C VAL A 307 0.02 1.16 11.17
N GLY A 308 -0.65 2.23 10.71
CA GLY A 308 -1.34 3.20 11.56
C GLY A 308 -0.47 4.05 12.48
#